data_AF-A0AAP8SLT7-F1
#
_entry.id   AF-A0AAP8SLT7-F1
#
_cell.length_a   1.000
_cell.length_b   1.000
_cell.length_c   1.000
_cell.angle_alpha   90.00
_cell.angle_beta   90.00
_cell.angle_gamma   90.00
#
_symmetry.space_group_name_H-M   'P 1'
#
loop_
_entity.id
_entity.type
_entity.pdbx_description
1 polymer ?
#
loop_
_entity_poly.entity_id
_entity_poly.type
_entity_poly.pdbx_seq_one_letter_code
_entity_poly.pdbx_strand_id
1 'polypeptide(L)'
;MSDPTHIGPNGDENPEAANEVMTPAMRLLELQAKHRALDHRIHEMYAYPYQNQILLQRLKKEKLRLKDQISRLKDEMIPDLNA
;
A
#
# COMPACT_ATOMS: atom_id res chain seq x y z
N MET A 1 14.99 -45.71 44.67
CA MET A 1 15.11 -44.29 44.28
C MET A 1 14.74 -44.24 42.82
N SER A 2 13.56 -43.69 42.55
CA SER A 2 12.92 -43.69 41.24
C SER A 2 12.90 -42.24 40.78
N ASP A 3 13.55 -41.95 39.67
CA ASP A 3 13.23 -40.72 38.95
C ASP A 3 13.43 -40.92 37.44
N PRO A 4 12.36 -41.31 36.72
CA PRO A 4 12.29 -41.11 35.30
C PRO A 4 11.13 -40.14 35.01
N THR A 5 11.43 -38.90 34.64
CA THR A 5 10.49 -38.12 33.81
C THR A 5 11.27 -37.24 32.86
N HIS A 6 11.19 -37.66 31.60
CA HIS A 6 11.39 -36.89 30.40
C HIS A 6 10.52 -35.62 30.43
N ILE A 7 11.14 -34.44 30.44
CA ILE A 7 10.47 -33.19 30.07
C ILE A 7 11.32 -32.58 28.95
N GLY A 8 10.78 -32.66 27.74
CA GLY A 8 11.40 -32.13 26.53
C GLY A 8 11.54 -30.61 26.54
N PRO A 9 12.34 -30.06 25.62
CA PRO A 9 12.46 -28.62 25.47
C PRO A 9 11.14 -28.10 24.92
N ASN A 10 10.41 -27.29 25.71
CA ASN A 10 9.35 -26.45 25.18
C ASN A 10 10.03 -25.36 24.33
N GLY A 11 10.35 -25.72 23.09
CA GLY A 11 10.41 -24.77 22.00
C GLY A 11 8.98 -24.32 21.76
N ASP A 12 8.59 -23.24 22.42
CA ASP A 12 7.41 -22.47 22.03
C ASP A 12 7.73 -21.81 20.68
N GLU A 13 7.70 -22.64 19.64
CA GLU A 13 7.47 -22.26 18.27
C GLU A 13 6.06 -21.69 18.22
N ASN A 14 5.94 -20.41 18.54
CA ASN A 14 4.81 -19.64 18.09
C ASN A 14 5.17 -19.07 16.71
N PRO A 15 4.82 -19.73 15.59
CA PRO A 15 4.76 -19.03 14.32
C PRO A 15 3.52 -18.13 14.40
N GLU A 16 3.67 -16.96 15.01
CA GLU A 16 2.75 -15.84 14.84
C GLU A 16 2.92 -15.25 13.43
N ALA A 17 2.93 -16.13 12.44
CA ALA A 17 3.05 -15.91 11.02
C ALA A 17 1.65 -16.11 10.42
N ALA A 18 0.76 -15.16 10.68
CA ALA A 18 -0.50 -15.03 9.92
C ALA A 18 -1.16 -13.66 10.03
N ASN A 19 -0.73 -12.80 10.95
CA ASN A 19 -1.20 -11.42 11.00
C ASN A 19 -0.10 -10.51 10.45
N GLU A 20 0.22 -10.65 9.15
CA GLU A 20 0.96 -9.60 8.45
C GLU A 20 0.06 -8.37 8.43
N VAL A 21 0.15 -7.57 9.49
CA VAL A 21 -0.48 -6.25 9.58
C VAL A 21 0.07 -5.48 8.40
N MET A 22 -0.72 -5.33 7.34
CA MET A 22 -0.39 -4.50 6.17
C MET A 22 0.11 -3.16 6.69
N THR A 23 1.43 -2.99 6.66
CA THR A 23 2.04 -1.84 7.30
C THR A 23 1.62 -0.58 6.53
N PRO A 24 1.52 0.58 7.19
CA PRO A 24 1.21 1.82 6.50
C PRO A 24 2.21 2.11 5.35
N ALA A 25 3.46 1.62 5.46
CA ALA A 25 4.45 1.62 4.38
C ALA A 25 4.05 0.76 3.17
N MET A 26 3.50 -0.44 3.38
CA MET A 26 3.00 -1.29 2.30
C MET A 26 1.78 -0.67 1.61
N ARG A 27 0.84 -0.10 2.37
CA ARG A 27 -0.31 0.63 1.80
C ARG A 27 0.14 1.83 0.96
N LEU A 28 1.16 2.56 1.43
CA LEU A 28 1.76 3.65 0.68
C LEU A 28 2.34 3.17 -0.65
N LEU A 29 3.09 2.07 -0.64
CA LEU A 29 3.69 1.49 -1.84
C LEU A 29 2.61 1.05 -2.84
N GLU A 30 1.54 0.43 -2.36
CA GLU A 30 0.43 0.00 -3.19
C GLU A 30 -0.30 1.21 -3.83
N LEU A 31 -0.57 2.26 -3.05
CA LEU A 31 -1.15 3.51 -3.55
C LEU A 31 -0.23 4.18 -4.58
N GLN A 32 1.08 4.20 -4.35
CA GLN A 32 2.06 4.73 -5.30
C GLN A 32 2.09 3.91 -6.59
N ALA A 33 2.06 2.58 -6.51
CA ALA A 33 1.99 1.71 -7.67
C ALA A 33 0.72 1.94 -8.48
N LYS A 34 -0.44 2.03 -7.81
CA LYS A 34 -1.72 2.39 -8.43
C LYS A 34 -1.66 3.76 -9.10
N HIS A 35 -1.08 4.77 -8.43
CA HIS A 35 -0.91 6.10 -9.01
C HIS A 35 -0.03 6.07 -10.27
N ARG A 36 1.09 5.35 -10.26
CA ARG A 36 1.95 5.21 -11.46
C ARG A 36 1.21 4.51 -12.61
N ALA A 37 0.51 3.42 -12.34
CA ALA A 37 -0.27 2.71 -13.35
C ALA A 37 -1.33 3.61 -13.98
N LEU A 38 -2.01 4.41 -13.16
CA LEU A 38 -3.02 5.36 -13.61
C LEU A 38 -2.39 6.50 -14.44
N ASP A 39 -1.16 6.91 -14.13
CA ASP A 39 -0.42 7.89 -14.90
C ASP A 39 0.00 7.37 -16.28
N HIS A 40 0.45 6.11 -16.36
CA HIS A 40 0.71 5.45 -17.64
C HIS A 40 -0.56 5.37 -18.50
N ARG A 41 -1.70 4.99 -17.89
CA ARG A 41 -2.99 4.93 -18.58
C ARG A 41 -3.44 6.30 -19.11
N ILE A 42 -3.22 7.36 -18.33
CA ILE A 42 -3.46 8.74 -18.77
C ILE A 42 -2.57 9.08 -19.96
N HIS A 43 -1.27 8.74 -19.89
CA HIS A 43 -0.30 9.03 -20.94
C HIS A 43 -0.65 8.32 -22.26
N GLU A 44 -1.04 7.05 -22.21
CA GLU A 44 -1.55 6.32 -23.38
C GLU A 44 -2.78 6.99 -23.99
N MET A 45 -3.72 7.46 -23.15
CA MET A 45 -4.91 8.15 -23.63
C MET A 45 -4.65 9.55 -24.21
N TYR A 46 -3.51 10.16 -23.88
CA TYR A 46 -3.07 11.39 -24.54
C TYR A 46 -2.71 11.17 -26.01
N ALA A 47 -2.48 9.94 -26.46
CA ALA A 47 -2.32 9.63 -27.88
C ALA A 47 -3.63 9.86 -28.68
N TYR A 48 -4.80 9.77 -28.04
CA TYR A 48 -6.11 9.96 -28.67
C TYR A 48 -7.03 10.84 -27.82
N PRO A 49 -6.74 12.15 -27.69
CA PRO A 49 -7.38 13.03 -26.70
C PRO A 49 -8.85 13.32 -27.01
N TYR A 50 -9.23 13.39 -28.29
CA TYR A 50 -10.60 13.70 -28.70
C TYR A 50 -11.60 12.56 -28.43
N GLN A 51 -11.15 11.31 -28.49
CA GLN A 51 -12.00 10.14 -28.22
C GLN A 51 -12.14 9.86 -26.72
N ASN A 52 -11.15 10.27 -25.92
CA ASN A 52 -11.05 9.89 -24.51
C ASN A 52 -11.26 11.05 -23.55
N GLN A 53 -11.79 12.20 -23.98
CA GLN A 53 -11.82 13.43 -23.18
C GLN A 53 -12.55 13.26 -21.83
N ILE A 54 -13.70 12.56 -21.81
CA ILE A 54 -14.46 12.24 -20.59
C ILE A 54 -13.68 11.28 -19.69
N LEU A 55 -13.03 10.28 -20.29
CA LEU A 55 -12.28 9.27 -19.55
C LEU A 55 -10.98 9.85 -18.95
N LEU A 56 -10.29 10.72 -19.69
CA LEU A 56 -9.15 11.52 -19.23
C LEU A 56 -9.53 12.41 -18.06
N GLN A 57 -10.69 13.07 -18.10
CA GLN A 57 -11.18 13.87 -16.96
C GLN A 57 -11.43 12.99 -15.73
N ARG A 58 -12.02 11.80 -15.89
CA ARG A 58 -12.21 10.85 -14.78
C ARG A 58 -10.89 10.36 -14.21
N LEU A 59 -9.95 9.92 -15.06
CA LEU A 59 -8.64 9.47 -14.62
C LEU A 59 -7.85 10.58 -13.92
N LYS A 60 -7.88 11.81 -14.42
CA LYS A 60 -7.24 12.93 -13.73
C LYS A 60 -7.81 13.16 -12.33
N LYS A 61 -9.13 13.01 -12.18
CA LYS A 61 -9.79 13.11 -10.87
C LYS A 61 -9.39 11.96 -9.95
N GLU A 62 -9.30 10.74 -10.46
CA GLU A 62 -8.79 9.59 -9.68
C GLU A 62 -7.32 9.73 -9.30
N LYS A 63 -6.47 10.22 -10.22
CA LYS A 63 -5.06 10.53 -9.97
C LYS A 63 -4.92 11.52 -8.83
N LEU A 64 -5.73 12.59 -8.83
CA LEU A 64 -5.73 13.58 -7.76
C LEU A 64 -6.14 12.96 -6.42
N ARG A 65 -7.21 12.14 -6.40
CA ARG A 65 -7.64 11.45 -5.17
C ARG A 65 -6.57 10.49 -4.63
N LEU A 66 -5.91 9.73 -5.50
CA LEU A 66 -4.80 8.86 -5.11
C LEU A 66 -3.62 9.66 -4.55
N LYS A 67 -3.28 10.80 -5.17
CA LYS A 67 -2.25 11.71 -4.66
C LYS A 67 -2.64 12.24 -3.26
N ASP A 68 -3.87 12.68 -3.07
CA ASP A 68 -4.35 13.17 -1.77
C ASP A 68 -4.33 12.07 -0.71
N GLN A 69 -4.69 10.84 -1.06
CA GLN A 69 -4.60 9.68 -0.16
C GLN A 69 -3.15 9.34 0.20
N ILE A 70 -2.24 9.38 -0.77
CA ILE A 70 -0.80 9.19 -0.54
C ILE A 70 -0.28 10.30 0.38
N SER A 71 -0.63 11.56 0.13
CA SER A 71 -0.21 12.68 0.97
C SER A 71 -0.72 12.52 2.39
N ARG A 72 -2.01 12.24 2.60
CA ARG A 72 -2.56 12.01 3.94
C ARG A 72 -1.88 10.86 4.67
N LEU A 73 -1.65 9.73 3.99
CA LEU A 73 -0.98 8.58 4.58
C LEU A 73 0.50 8.89 4.88
N LYS A 74 1.16 9.69 4.04
CA LYS A 74 2.53 10.18 4.31
C LYS A 74 2.56 11.12 5.50
N ASP A 75 1.63 12.07 5.58
CA ASP A 75 1.53 13.04 6.66
C ASP A 75 1.25 12.33 8.00
N GLU A 76 0.45 11.26 7.98
CA GLU A 76 0.19 10.40 9.15
C GLU A 76 1.43 9.61 9.60
N MET A 77 2.35 9.30 8.67
CA MET A 77 3.61 8.60 8.95
C MET A 77 4.80 9.53 9.23
N ILE A 78 4.81 10.75 8.67
CA ILE A 78 5.85 11.76 8.78
C ILE A 78 5.11 13.06 9.12
N PRO A 79 5.01 13.44 10.41
CA PRO A 79 4.11 14.51 10.86
C PRO A 79 4.56 15.93 10.48
N ASP A 80 5.41 16.10 9.46
CA ASP A 80 6.11 17.37 9.23
C ASP A 80 6.53 17.59 7.77
N LEU A 81 5.59 17.60 6.81
CA LEU A 81 5.98 17.94 5.43
C LEU A 81 5.01 18.76 4.56
N ASN A 82 3.98 19.40 5.12
CA ASN A 82 3.20 20.40 4.38
C ASN A 82 2.82 21.61 5.27
N ALA A 83 3.78 22.54 5.42
CA ALA A 83 3.55 23.96 5.70
C ALA A 83 3.81 24.77 4.43
#